data_AF-A0A0N0GQ77-F1
#
_entry.id   AF-A0A0N0GQ77-F1
#
_cell.length_a   1.000
_cell.length_b   1.000
_cell.length_c   1.000
_cell.angle_alpha   90.00
_cell.angle_beta   90.00
_cell.angle_gamma   90.00
#
_symmetry.space_group_name_H-M   'P 1'
#
loop_
_entity.id
_entity.type
_entity.pdbx_description
1 polymer ?
#
loop_
_entity_poly.entity_id
_entity_poly.type
_entity_poly.pdbx_seq_one_letter_code
_entity_poly.pdbx_strand_id
1 'polypeptide(L)'
;MIGNNGLTDSVIREIAVNLDAHELIKVRVLGDDRALREQFLQQICTDLSAEPVQHLGKLLIIFRQADAARTRFTLPGAAKVAKVANKTPAKPAKGSAKG
;
A
#
# COMPACT_ATOMS: atom_id res chain seq x y z
N MET A 1 -15.47 -1.72 8.22
CA MET A 1 -15.11 -1.26 9.58
C MET A 1 -14.65 -2.46 10.39
N ILE A 2 -13.86 -2.26 11.44
CA ILE A 2 -13.39 -3.32 12.37
C ILE A 2 -14.24 -3.23 13.64
N GLY A 3 -15.02 -4.28 13.91
CA GLY A 3 -15.87 -4.36 15.10
C GLY A 3 -15.15 -4.97 16.30
N ASN A 4 -15.92 -5.29 17.35
CA ASN A 4 -15.40 -5.88 18.60
C ASN A 4 -14.69 -7.22 18.42
N ASN A 5 -14.98 -7.96 17.34
CA ASN A 5 -14.31 -9.21 16.99
C ASN A 5 -12.92 -9.00 16.38
N GLY A 6 -12.47 -7.74 16.23
CA GLY A 6 -11.14 -7.40 15.74
C GLY A 6 -10.97 -7.64 14.24
N LEU A 7 -9.71 -7.74 13.85
CA LEU A 7 -9.28 -7.91 12.46
C LEU A 7 -9.37 -9.39 12.06
N THR A 8 -10.52 -9.78 11.50
CA THR A 8 -10.77 -11.14 11.01
C THR A 8 -10.46 -11.26 9.51
N ASP A 9 -10.32 -12.49 9.02
CA ASP A 9 -10.13 -12.75 7.59
C ASP A 9 -11.21 -12.14 6.70
N SER A 10 -12.47 -12.18 7.15
CA SER A 10 -13.58 -11.56 6.42
C SER A 10 -13.41 -10.04 6.32
N VAL A 11 -12.91 -9.41 7.39
CA VAL A 11 -12.65 -7.97 7.42
C VAL A 11 -11.48 -7.64 6.49
N ILE A 12 -10.41 -8.44 6.51
CA ILE A 12 -9.27 -8.27 5.58
C ILE A 12 -9.72 -8.38 4.12
N ARG A 13 -10.54 -9.37 3.78
CA ARG A 13 -11.08 -9.54 2.42
C ARG A 13 -11.91 -8.34 1.97
N GLU A 14 -12.80 -7.86 2.83
CA GLU A 14 -13.59 -6.64 2.59
C GLU A 14 -12.69 -5.42 2.37
N ILE A 15 -11.68 -5.22 3.21
CA ILE A 15 -10.70 -4.15 3.06
C ILE A 15 -9.98 -4.25 1.71
N ALA A 16 -9.57 -5.45 1.30
CA ALA A 16 -8.91 -5.68 0.01
C ALA A 16 -9.81 -5.28 -1.18
N VAL A 17 -11.08 -5.72 -1.19
CA VAL A 17 -12.04 -5.36 -2.23
C VAL A 17 -12.24 -3.84 -2.30
N ASN A 18 -12.35 -3.18 -1.15
CA ASN A 18 -12.52 -1.73 -1.09
C ASN A 18 -11.25 -0.98 -1.54
N LEU A 19 -10.05 -1.48 -1.23
CA LEU A 19 -8.79 -0.93 -1.73
C LEU A 19 -8.68 -1.06 -3.26
N ASP A 20 -9.09 -2.18 -3.85
CA ASP A 20 -9.11 -2.33 -5.32
C ASP A 20 -10.12 -1.38 -5.98
N ALA A 21 -11.25 -1.17 -5.33
CA ALA A 21 -12.32 -0.33 -5.83
C ALA A 21 -12.09 1.18 -5.64
N HIS A 22 -11.22 1.60 -4.73
CA HIS A 22 -11.08 3.01 -4.38
C HIS A 22 -9.65 3.52 -4.25
N GLU A 23 -8.65 2.64 -4.20
CA GLU A 23 -7.24 2.90 -3.89
C GLU A 23 -6.98 3.50 -2.50
N LEU A 24 -7.73 4.51 -2.09
CA LEU A 24 -7.63 5.18 -0.80
C LEU A 24 -8.93 4.95 -0.01
N ILE A 25 -8.83 4.37 1.17
CA ILE A 25 -9.99 4.12 2.04
C ILE A 25 -9.76 4.59 3.46
N LYS A 26 -10.88 4.80 4.16
CA LYS A 26 -10.90 5.00 5.62
C LYS A 26 -11.60 3.84 6.29
N VAL A 27 -10.95 3.22 7.27
CA VAL A 27 -11.49 2.10 8.04
C VAL A 27 -11.67 2.53 9.49
N ARG A 28 -12.90 2.46 10.00
CA ARG A 28 -13.20 2.74 11.41
C ARG A 28 -12.93 1.52 12.28
N VAL A 29 -12.26 1.69 13.41
CA VAL A 29 -12.03 0.65 14.43
C VAL A 29 -12.86 0.94 15.68
N LEU A 30 -13.71 -0.02 16.06
CA LEU A 30 -14.51 0.05 17.27
C LEU A 30 -13.69 -0.49 18.44
N GLY A 31 -12.92 0.40 19.07
CA GLY A 31 -12.09 0.11 20.24
C GLY A 31 -11.30 1.34 20.66
N ASP A 32 -10.97 1.44 21.95
CA ASP A 32 -10.26 2.60 22.51
C ASP A 32 -8.74 2.40 22.62
N ASP A 33 -8.27 1.15 22.56
CA ASP A 33 -6.84 0.84 22.58
C ASP A 33 -6.14 1.38 21.31
N ARG A 34 -5.23 2.33 21.52
CA ARG A 34 -4.43 2.93 20.46
C ARG A 34 -3.37 1.98 19.90
N ALA A 35 -2.70 1.21 20.76
CA ALA A 35 -1.65 0.30 20.33
C ALA A 35 -2.24 -0.80 19.44
N LEU A 36 -3.42 -1.31 19.80
CA LEU A 36 -4.13 -2.29 18.96
C LEU A 36 -4.50 -1.72 17.58
N ARG A 37 -4.91 -0.44 17.49
CA ARG A 37 -5.20 0.20 16.21
C ARG A 37 -3.96 0.33 15.33
N GLU A 38 -2.82 0.69 15.93
CA GLU A 38 -1.55 0.76 15.22
C GLU A 38 -1.10 -0.63 14.73
N GLN A 39 -1.30 -1.67 15.53
CA GLN A 39 -1.05 -3.07 15.12
C GLN A 39 -1.94 -3.48 13.96
N PHE A 40 -3.24 -3.21 14.01
CA PHE A 40 -4.16 -3.51 12.90
C PHE A 40 -3.75 -2.79 11.62
N LEU A 41 -3.36 -1.52 11.69
CA LEU A 41 -2.88 -0.78 10.52
C LEU A 41 -1.66 -1.46 9.88
N GLN A 42 -0.65 -1.79 10.69
CA GLN A 42 0.56 -2.46 10.23
C GLN A 42 0.27 -3.84 9.61
N GLN A 43 -0.60 -4.62 10.26
CA GLN A 43 -1.01 -5.93 9.77
C GLN A 43 -1.74 -5.82 8.42
N ILE A 44 -2.72 -4.93 8.30
CA ILE A 44 -3.46 -4.72 7.05
C ILE A 44 -2.52 -4.33 5.91
N CYS A 45 -1.61 -3.37 6.17
CA CYS A 45 -0.64 -2.91 5.19
C CYS A 45 0.28 -4.03 4.71
N THR A 46 0.76 -4.86 5.65
CA THR A 46 1.61 -6.01 5.36
C THR A 46 0.86 -7.06 4.54
N ASP A 47 -0.32 -7.49 4.98
CA ASP A 47 -1.09 -8.56 4.38
C ASP A 47 -1.59 -8.20 2.97
N LEU A 48 -1.89 -6.91 2.75
CA LEU A 48 -2.51 -6.44 1.50
C LEU A 48 -1.56 -5.69 0.57
N SER A 49 -0.26 -5.60 0.92
CA SER A 49 0.73 -4.78 0.19
C SER A 49 0.22 -3.36 -0.02
N ALA A 50 -0.28 -2.77 1.07
CA ALA A 50 -0.85 -1.42 1.11
C ALA A 50 -0.01 -0.52 2.01
N GLU A 51 -0.15 0.79 1.84
CA GLU A 51 0.61 1.81 2.54
C GLU A 51 -0.24 2.53 3.60
N PRO A 52 0.29 2.74 4.82
CA PRO A 52 -0.36 3.54 5.83
C PRO A 52 -0.23 5.03 5.47
N VAL A 53 -1.35 5.74 5.35
CA VAL A 53 -1.33 7.18 5.08
C VAL A 53 -1.37 7.96 6.38
N GLN A 54 -2.34 7.66 7.24
CA GLN A 54 -2.53 8.33 8.51
C GLN A 54 -3.47 7.53 9.42
N HIS A 55 -3.47 7.83 10.71
CA HIS A 55 -4.58 7.49 11.59
C HIS A 55 -5.17 8.78 12.19
N LEU A 56 -6.50 8.91 12.20
CA LEU A 56 -7.22 10.03 12.81
C LEU A 56 -8.18 9.49 13.87
N GLY A 57 -7.75 9.51 15.13
CA GLY A 57 -8.50 8.92 16.24
C GLY A 57 -8.75 7.42 16.02
N LYS A 58 -10.01 7.07 15.76
CA LYS A 58 -10.48 5.69 15.48
C LYS A 58 -10.54 5.33 13.99
N LEU A 59 -10.06 6.21 13.11
CA LEU A 59 -10.03 6.00 11.67
C LEU A 59 -8.60 5.67 11.22
N LEU A 60 -8.46 4.60 10.46
CA LEU A 60 -7.23 4.24 9.74
C LEU A 60 -7.39 4.67 8.29
N ILE A 61 -6.42 5.39 7.75
CA ILE A 61 -6.37 5.82 6.35
C ILE A 61 -5.29 5.01 5.65
N ILE A 62 -5.71 4.24 4.65
CA ILE A 62 -4.88 3.23 3.98
C ILE A 62 -4.97 3.44 2.48
N PHE A 63 -3.84 3.39 1.80
CA PHE A 63 -3.73 3.54 0.36
C PHE A 63 -3.11 2.28 -0.27
N ARG A 64 -3.62 1.86 -1.42
CA ARG A 64 -2.97 0.87 -2.28
C ARG A 64 -3.09 1.33 -3.72
N GLN A 65 -1.94 1.50 -4.37
CA GLN A 65 -1.92 1.90 -5.78
C GLN A 65 -2.48 0.77 -6.65
N ALA A 66 -3.46 1.09 -7.50
CA ALA A 66 -3.96 0.15 -8.49
C ALA A 66 -3.06 0.11 -9.73
N ASP A 67 -3.26 -0.92 -10.56
CA ASP A 67 -2.64 -0.99 -11.89
C ASP A 67 -2.98 0.24 -12.74
N ALA A 68 -2.12 0.54 -13.72
CA ALA A 68 -2.25 1.71 -14.59
C ALA A 68 -3.63 1.86 -15.27
N ALA A 69 -4.32 0.75 -15.55
CA ALA A 69 -5.66 0.76 -16.16
C ALA A 69 -6.79 1.16 -15.18
N ARG A 70 -6.53 1.09 -13.87
CA ARG A 70 -7.51 1.30 -12.79
C ARG A 70 -7.12 2.43 -11.84
N THR A 71 -5.98 3.09 -12.07
CA THR A 71 -5.51 4.22 -11.28
C THR A 71 -6.55 5.35 -11.24
N ARG A 72 -6.93 5.78 -10.04
CA ARG A 72 -7.87 6.88 -9.78
C ARG A 72 -7.14 8.11 -9.25
N PHE A 73 -6.07 7.93 -8.49
CA PHE A 73 -5.28 9.03 -7.96
C PHE A 73 -3.94 9.16 -8.68
N THR A 74 -3.70 10.35 -9.24
CA THR A 74 -2.36 10.73 -9.69
C THR A 74 -1.61 11.34 -8.50
N LEU A 75 -0.65 10.60 -7.95
CA LEU A 75 0.14 11.10 -6.83
C LEU A 75 1.20 12.11 -7.28
N PRO A 76 1.37 13.24 -6.57
CA PRO A 76 2.46 14.16 -6.85
C PRO A 76 3.80 13.45 -6.66
N GLY A 77 4.64 13.43 -7.71
CA GLY A 77 5.93 12.76 -7.70
C GLY A 77 5.98 11.37 -8.36
N ALA A 78 4.84 10.74 -8.67
CA ALA A 78 4.80 9.43 -9.32
C ALA A 78 5.53 9.38 -10.68
N ALA A 79 5.44 10.47 -11.46
CA ALA A 79 6.13 10.60 -12.75
C ALA A 79 7.67 10.61 -12.64
N LYS A 80 8.25 10.90 -11.46
CA LYS A 80 9.70 10.86 -11.25
C LYS A 80 10.20 9.44 -10.94
N VAL A 81 9.39 8.61 -10.26
CA VAL A 81 9.81 7.26 -9.83
C VAL A 81 9.92 6.29 -11.02
N ALA A 82 8.96 6.32 -11.95
CA ALA A 82 8.98 5.48 -13.15
C ALA A 82 10.21 5.74 -14.05
N LYS A 83 10.71 6.99 -14.10
CA LYS A 83 11.92 7.34 -14.87
C LYS A 83 13.22 6.87 -14.20
N VAL A 84 13.25 6.69 -12.88
CA VAL A 84 14.44 6.20 -12.16
C VAL A 84 14.54 4.68 -12.27
N ALA A 85 13.42 3.95 -12.23
CA ALA A 85 13.40 2.49 -12.37
C ALA A 85 13.78 1.99 -13.77
N ASN A 86 13.56 2.78 -14.83
CA ASN A 86 13.91 2.41 -16.21
C ASN A 86 15.34 2.80 -16.63
N LYS A 87 16.23 3.13 -15.69
CA LYS A 87 17.66 3.32 -15.94
C LYS A 87 18.45 2.09 -15.51
N THR A 88 18.14 0.94 -16.10
CA THR A 88 19.11 -0.17 -16.18
C THR A 88 19.99 0.07 -17.40
N PRO A 89 21.31 0.28 -17.26
CA PRO A 89 22.20 0.02 -18.37
C PRO A 89 22.37 -1.50 -18.50
N ALA A 90 21.67 -2.08 -19.48
CA ALA A 90 21.94 -3.43 -19.96
C ALA A 90 23.31 -3.47 -20.68
N LYS A 91 24.24 -4.21 -20.08
CA LYS A 91 25.53 -4.77 -20.59
C LYS A 91 25.30 -5.58 -21.88
N PRO A 92 26.22 -5.76 -22.89
CA PRO A 92 27.50 -6.49 -22.71
C PRO A 92 28.69 -6.33 -23.72
N ALA A 93 29.84 -6.93 -23.33
CA ALA A 93 30.93 -7.50 -24.17
C ALA A 93 31.82 -6.54 -25.01
N LYS A 94 33.12 -6.75 -25.30
CA LYS A 94 34.02 -7.93 -25.39
C LYS A 94 35.50 -7.44 -25.42
N GLY A 95 36.46 -8.38 -25.34
CA GLY A 95 37.92 -8.21 -25.14
C GLY A 95 38.67 -7.22 -26.05
N SER A 96 39.93 -6.86 -25.76
CA SER A 96 41.11 -7.60 -26.27
C SER A 96 42.44 -7.13 -25.62
N ALA A 97 43.32 -8.11 -25.35
CA ALA A 97 44.76 -8.13 -25.63
C ALA A 97 45.79 -7.17 -24.94
N LYS A 98 46.74 -7.84 -24.25
CA LYS A 98 48.21 -7.72 -24.33
C LYS A 98 48.95 -6.75 -23.39
N GLY A 99 49.86 -7.35 -22.61
CA GLY A 99 50.96 -6.76 -21.85
C GLY A 99 51.77 -7.90 -21.25
#